data_AF-E3EKY1-F1
#
_entry.id   AF-E3EKY1-F1
#
_cell.length_a   1.000
_cell.length_b   1.000
_cell.length_c   1.000
_cell.angle_alpha   90.00
_cell.angle_beta   90.00
_cell.angle_gamma   90.00
#
_symmetry.space_group_name_H-M   'P 1'
#
loop_
_entity.id
_entity.type
_entity.pdbx_description
1 polymer ?
#
loop_
_entity_poly.entity_id
_entity_poly.type
_entity_poly.pdbx_seq_one_letter_code
_entity_poly.pdbx_strand_id
1 'polypeptide(L)'
;MKLAFYKKNELEQILTKIFQNEASNITCQVSCSEELNIDTIEVYEDGSLLNVIDIEEAYDQIEKYIGEKFTHHDVIEVGDFGEGFAFFIPKMTSKAA
;
A
#
# COMPACT_ATOMS: atom_id res chain seq x y z
N MET A 1 19.25 -0.06 4.86
CA MET A 1 18.52 -0.25 3.61
C MET A 1 18.21 -1.73 3.49
N LYS A 2 17.02 -2.12 3.93
CA LYS A 2 16.44 -3.40 3.59
C LYS A 2 15.64 -3.18 2.31
N LEU A 3 15.76 -4.11 1.37
CA LEU A 3 14.93 -4.13 0.18
C LEU A 3 13.94 -5.27 0.37
N ALA A 4 12.67 -4.94 0.58
CA ALA A 4 11.60 -5.92 0.61
C ALA A 4 10.93 -5.91 -0.75
N PHE A 5 11.03 -7.02 -1.47
CA PHE A 5 10.40 -7.19 -2.78
C PHE A 5 9.10 -7.96 -2.59
N TYR A 6 7.99 -7.35 -2.98
CA TYR A 6 6.69 -8.02 -3.06
C TYR A 6 6.23 -8.01 -4.51
N LYS A 7 5.65 -9.10 -4.99
CA LYS A 7 4.92 -9.02 -6.26
C LYS A 7 3.68 -8.15 -6.07
N LYS A 8 3.24 -7.48 -7.14
CA LYS A 8 2.04 -6.61 -7.10
C LYS A 8 0.82 -7.34 -6.54
N ASN A 9 0.56 -8.54 -7.04
CA ASN A 9 -0.54 -9.38 -6.57
C ASN A 9 -0.40 -9.80 -5.09
N GLU A 10 0.82 -10.00 -4.57
CA GLU A 10 1.06 -10.35 -3.17
C GLU A 10 0.73 -9.17 -2.26
N LEU A 11 1.17 -7.97 -2.63
CA LEU A 11 0.83 -6.76 -1.89
C LEU A 11 -0.67 -6.47 -1.94
N GLU A 12 -1.29 -6.55 -3.12
CA GLU A 12 -2.74 -6.37 -3.26
C GLU A 12 -3.54 -7.36 -2.42
N GLN A 13 -3.07 -8.61 -2.28
CA GLN A 13 -3.66 -9.59 -1.37
C GLN A 13 -3.46 -9.22 0.09
N ILE A 14 -2.28 -8.72 0.49
CA ILE A 14 -2.02 -8.23 1.85
C ILE A 14 -2.96 -7.07 2.17
N LEU A 15 -3.03 -6.07 1.28
CA LEU A 15 -3.90 -4.90 1.43
C LEU A 15 -5.36 -5.31 1.47
N THR A 16 -5.78 -6.22 0.59
CA THR A 16 -7.13 -6.78 0.62
C THR A 16 -7.40 -7.40 1.99
N LYS A 17 -6.50 -8.22 2.55
CA LYS A 17 -6.69 -8.78 3.90
C LYS A 17 -6.69 -7.75 5.03
N ILE A 18 -5.97 -6.65 4.89
CA ILE A 18 -5.95 -5.55 5.86
C ILE A 18 -7.28 -4.79 5.85
N PHE A 19 -7.81 -4.51 4.67
CA PHE A 19 -9.01 -3.68 4.48
C PHE A 19 -10.31 -4.48 4.32
N GLN A 20 -10.23 -5.80 4.18
CA GLN A 20 -11.40 -6.68 4.09
C GLN A 20 -12.08 -6.77 5.45
N ASN A 21 -13.31 -6.29 5.52
CA ASN A 21 -14.22 -6.57 6.62
C ASN A 21 -14.94 -7.91 6.38
N GLU A 22 -15.34 -8.59 7.46
CA GLU A 22 -15.92 -9.96 7.44
C GLU A 22 -17.16 -10.15 6.55
N ALA A 23 -17.73 -9.09 5.97
CA ALA A 23 -19.00 -9.10 5.26
C ALA A 23 -18.95 -8.69 3.77
N SER A 24 -17.80 -8.26 3.23
CA SER A 24 -17.74 -7.71 1.86
C SER A 24 -16.65 -8.32 0.97
N ASN A 25 -16.96 -8.38 -0.33
CA ASN A 25 -16.03 -8.80 -1.38
C ASN A 25 -15.18 -7.60 -1.81
N ILE A 26 -14.31 -7.17 -0.90
CA ILE A 26 -13.38 -6.08 -1.13
C ILE A 26 -12.14 -6.60 -1.86
N THR A 27 -11.65 -5.82 -2.82
CA THR A 27 -10.32 -6.00 -3.44
C THR A 27 -9.58 -4.68 -3.43
N CYS A 28 -8.28 -4.72 -3.17
CA CYS A 28 -7.42 -3.53 -3.21
C CYS A 28 -6.48 -3.57 -4.42
N GLN A 29 -6.23 -2.41 -5.01
CA GLN A 29 -5.23 -2.22 -6.07
C GLN A 29 -4.29 -1.08 -5.71
N VAL A 30 -3.01 -1.23 -6.02
CA VAL A 30 -2.03 -0.15 -5.86
C VAL A 30 -1.91 0.61 -7.18
N SER A 31 -1.97 1.93 -7.09
CA SER A 31 -1.99 2.86 -8.22
C SER A 31 -1.16 4.11 -7.93
N CYS A 32 -0.94 4.94 -8.95
CA CYS A 32 -0.30 6.24 -8.82
C CYS A 32 -1.32 7.30 -9.27
N SER A 33 -1.71 8.19 -8.38
CA SER A 33 -2.61 9.30 -8.72
C SER A 33 -1.81 10.40 -9.40
N GLU A 34 -1.95 10.57 -10.72
CA GLU A 34 -1.28 11.65 -11.46
C GLU A 34 -1.71 13.06 -10.99
N GLU A 35 -2.97 13.20 -10.56
CA GLU A 35 -3.53 14.48 -10.10
C GLU A 35 -2.91 14.92 -8.77
N LEU A 36 -2.80 13.99 -7.82
CA LEU A 36 -2.26 14.25 -6.48
C LEU A 36 -0.74 14.06 -6.42
N ASN A 37 -0.16 13.42 -7.44
CA ASN A 37 1.24 13.03 -7.52
C ASN A 37 1.68 12.23 -6.27
N ILE A 38 0.82 11.30 -5.85
CA ILE A 38 1.03 10.37 -4.72
C ILE A 38 0.65 8.95 -5.11
N ASP A 39 1.19 8.01 -4.34
CA ASP A 39 0.93 6.59 -4.47
C ASP A 39 -0.34 6.23 -3.66
N THR A 40 -1.28 5.53 -4.27
CA THR A 40 -2.60 5.29 -3.68
C THR A 40 -2.98 3.81 -3.64
N ILE A 41 -3.85 3.48 -2.70
CA ILE A 41 -4.56 2.21 -2.59
C ILE A 41 -6.01 2.47 -2.98
N GLU A 42 -6.41 1.92 -4.11
CA GLU A 42 -7.79 1.93 -4.58
C GLU A 42 -8.52 0.72 -3.98
N VAL A 43 -9.61 0.99 -3.26
CA VAL A 43 -10.43 -0.03 -2.61
C VAL A 43 -11.70 -0.21 -3.44
N TYR A 44 -11.91 -1.42 -3.94
CA TYR A 44 -13.07 -1.80 -4.73
C TYR A 44 -13.99 -2.72 -3.92
N GLU A 45 -15.30 -2.50 -4.04
CA GLU A 45 -16.33 -3.40 -3.50
C GLU A 45 -17.25 -3.81 -4.65
N ASP A 46 -17.40 -5.12 -4.86
CA ASP A 46 -18.18 -5.70 -5.96
C ASP A 46 -17.81 -5.11 -7.34
N GLY A 47 -16.52 -4.80 -7.54
CA GLY A 47 -15.97 -4.24 -8.77
C GLY A 47 -16.16 -2.73 -8.95
N SER A 48 -16.78 -2.03 -7.98
CA SER A 48 -16.93 -0.57 -7.99
C SER A 48 -15.91 0.08 -7.07
N LEU A 49 -15.29 1.18 -7.52
CA LEU A 49 -14.35 1.95 -6.70
C LEU A 49 -15.12 2.58 -5.52
N LEU A 50 -14.79 2.15 -4.31
CA LEU A 50 -15.41 2.59 -3.07
C LEU A 50 -14.61 3.72 -2.42
N ASN A 51 -13.28 3.59 -2.41
CA ASN A 51 -12.40 4.54 -1.74
C ASN A 51 -11.01 4.60 -2.38
N VAL A 52 -10.31 5.71 -2.16
CA VAL A 52 -8.89 5.89 -2.52
C VAL A 52 -8.17 6.36 -1.26
N ILE A 53 -7.15 5.59 -0.85
CA ILE A 53 -6.39 5.82 0.38
C ILE A 53 -4.96 6.15 -0.02
N ASP A 54 -4.35 7.13 0.63
CA ASP A 54 -2.91 7.36 0.50
C ASP A 54 -2.15 6.15 1.06
N ILE A 55 -1.18 5.62 0.31
CA ILE A 55 -0.38 4.50 0.79
C ILE A 55 0.34 4.82 2.11
N GLU A 56 0.64 6.11 2.35
CA GLU A 56 1.23 6.61 3.59
C GLU A 56 0.38 6.28 4.82
N GLU A 57 -0.94 6.38 4.69
CA GLU A 57 -1.89 6.13 5.78
C GLU A 57 -2.04 4.64 6.10
N ALA A 58 -1.68 3.76 5.15
CA ALA A 58 -1.77 2.32 5.30
C ALA A 58 -0.49 1.67 5.87
N TYR A 59 0.64 2.39 5.93
CA TYR A 59 1.93 1.80 6.31
C TYR A 59 1.92 1.13 7.68
N ASP A 60 1.37 1.77 8.71
CA ASP A 60 1.33 1.19 10.05
C ASP A 60 0.58 -0.15 10.07
N GLN A 61 -0.45 -0.30 9.24
CA GLN A 61 -1.24 -1.51 9.12
C GLN A 61 -0.46 -2.59 8.36
N ILE A 62 0.25 -2.20 7.30
CA ILE A 62 1.13 -3.07 6.51
C ILE A 62 2.28 -3.60 7.38
N GLU A 63 2.97 -2.73 8.12
CA GLU A 63 4.04 -3.10 9.05
C GLU A 63 3.56 -4.11 10.10
N LYS A 64 2.40 -3.81 10.71
CA LYS A 64 1.81 -4.69 11.72
C LYS A 64 1.44 -6.05 11.15
N TYR A 65 0.93 -6.09 9.90
CA TYR A 65 0.54 -7.32 9.24
C TYR A 65 1.76 -8.18 8.86
N ILE A 66 2.78 -7.55 8.28
CA ILE A 66 4.01 -8.22 7.82
C ILE A 66 4.90 -8.60 9.01
N GLY A 67 4.77 -7.90 10.14
CA GLY A 67 5.62 -8.09 11.31
C GLY A 67 7.03 -7.52 11.15
N GLU A 68 7.22 -6.66 10.15
CA GLU A 68 8.47 -5.96 9.89
C GLU A 68 8.26 -4.45 10.05
N LYS A 69 9.22 -3.81 10.72
CA LYS A 69 9.30 -2.34 10.76
C LYS A 69 10.11 -1.88 9.56
N PHE A 70 9.55 -0.96 8.80
CA PHE A 70 10.25 -0.26 7.76
C PHE A 70 10.74 1.09 8.29
N THR A 71 11.76 1.63 7.63
CA THR A 71 12.31 2.96 7.92
C THR A 71 12.19 3.82 6.68
N HIS A 72 12.26 5.14 6.82
CA HIS A 72 12.29 6.10 5.70
C HIS A 72 13.48 5.93 4.72
N HIS A 73 14.38 4.99 4.99
CA HIS A 73 15.49 4.59 4.12
C HIS A 73 15.24 3.26 3.41
N ASP A 74 14.12 2.61 3.70
CA ASP A 74 13.72 1.37 3.07
C ASP A 74 12.79 1.68 1.90
N VAL A 75 12.90 0.84 0.88
CA VAL A 75 12.11 0.93 -0.34
C VAL A 75 11.35 -0.37 -0.44
N ILE A 76 10.04 -0.26 -0.65
CA ILE A 76 9.20 -1.41 -0.95
C ILE A 76 8.98 -1.38 -2.46
N GLU A 77 9.59 -2.35 -3.14
CA GLU A 77 9.41 -2.55 -4.57
C GLU A 77 8.26 -3.53 -4.81
N VAL A 78 7.35 -3.13 -5.69
CA VAL A 78 6.11 -3.81 -6.02
C VAL A 78 6.02 -3.97 -7.52
N GLY A 79 6.23 -5.18 -8.02
CA GLY A 79 6.20 -5.38 -9.46
C GLY A 79 6.17 -6.83 -9.90
N ASP A 80 5.77 -7.02 -11.15
CA ASP A 80 6.05 -8.24 -11.91
C ASP A 80 7.17 -7.95 -12.92
N PHE A 81 7.77 -9.00 -13.50
CA PHE A 81 8.85 -8.89 -14.48
C PHE A 81 8.49 -7.92 -15.63
N GLY A 82 8.85 -6.64 -15.51
CA GLY A 82 8.65 -5.59 -16.52
C GLY A 82 8.04 -4.28 -16.01
N GLU A 83 7.19 -4.31 -14.97
CA GLU A 83 6.56 -3.12 -14.37
C GLU A 83 6.71 -3.21 -12.85
N GLY A 84 7.55 -2.32 -12.30
CA GLY A 84 7.81 -2.20 -10.87
C GLY A 84 7.46 -0.79 -10.41
N PHE A 85 6.80 -0.73 -9.26
CA PHE A 85 6.42 0.47 -8.56
C PHE A 85 7.12 0.44 -7.20
N ALA A 86 7.85 1.49 -6.88
CA ALA A 86 8.59 1.59 -5.64
C ALA A 86 8.06 2.78 -4.86
N PHE A 87 7.53 2.54 -3.66
CA PHE A 87 7.12 3.63 -2.77
C PHE A 87 8.20 3.88 -1.73
N PHE A 88 8.44 5.16 -1.49
CA PHE A 88 9.34 5.63 -0.46
C PHE A 88 8.56 5.88 0.81
N ILE A 89 9.09 5.38 1.93
CA ILE A 89 8.49 5.68 3.22
C ILE A 89 8.87 7.12 3.57
N PRO A 90 7.88 8.01 3.74
CA PRO A 90 8.15 9.39 4.07
C PRO A 90 8.85 9.43 5.42
N LYS A 91 9.75 10.40 5.57
CA LYS A 91 10.28 10.72 6.89
C LYS A 91 9.09 11.25 7.69
N MET A 92 8.56 10.46 8.63
CA MET A 92 7.49 10.90 9.52
C MET A 92 7.88 12.25 10.11
N THR A 93 7.31 13.32 9.60
CA THR A 93 7.28 14.57 10.33
C THR A 93 6.18 14.33 11.33
N SER A 94 6.55 14.25 12.61
CA SER A 94 5.57 14.24 13.69
C SER A 94 4.55 15.32 13.39
N LYS A 95 3.34 14.94 12.98
CA LYS A 95 2.23 15.88 12.84
C LYS A 95 2.04 16.39 14.25
N ALA A 96 2.51 17.61 14.51
CA ALA A 96 2.42 18.23 15.82
C ALA A 96 0.94 18.20 16.20
N ALA A 97 0.65 17.50 17.30
CA ALA A 97 -0.66 17.46 17.92
C ALA A 97 -1.12 18.85 18.34
#